data_AF-A0A9P5ZYY2-F1
#
_entry.id   AF-A0A9P5ZYY2-F1
#
_cell.length_a   1.000
_cell.length_b   1.000
_cell.length_c   1.000
_cell.angle_alpha   90.00
_cell.angle_beta   90.00
_cell.angle_gamma   90.00
#
_symmetry.space_group_name_H-M   'P 1'
#
loop_
_entity.id
_entity.type
_entity.pdbx_description
1 polymer ?
#
loop_
_entity_poly.entity_id
_entity_poly.type
_entity_poly.pdbx_seq_one_letter_code
_entity_poly.pdbx_strand_id
1 'polypeptide(L)'
;MACLNLPHPLRILIENIYLVGVVPGSKGPSTSEINHCLHPLINDLIDLWHNRLFLTHMPTHPHGLLVRCALVPIVCDLPAAWQISGFGQANCGDQCHECKLQLLVMENLDYWAWPQRNNQEHCTLAKEWLNKLTETAWNKHFKLNHFCWSKLLHLPYWDPTKHVVINSMHGFYLGILQCHC
;
A
#
# COMPACT_ATOMS: atom_id res chain seq x y z
N MET A 1 8.32 7.75 -7.01
CA MET A 1 8.03 8.37 -5.69
C MET A 1 8.19 9.88 -5.82
N ALA A 2 7.34 10.65 -5.13
CA ALA A 2 7.42 12.11 -5.13
C ALA A 2 7.59 12.62 -3.70
N CYS A 3 8.35 13.70 -3.52
CA CYS A 3 8.59 14.30 -2.20
C CYS A 3 7.42 15.21 -1.79
N LEU A 4 6.66 14.79 -0.77
CA LEU A 4 5.49 15.55 -0.29
C LEU A 4 5.84 16.87 0.44
N ASN A 5 7.11 17.18 0.66
CA ASN A 5 7.52 18.45 1.26
C ASN A 5 7.62 19.60 0.23
N LEU A 6 7.71 19.30 -1.07
CA LEU A 6 7.75 20.34 -2.10
C LEU A 6 6.36 20.99 -2.29
N PRO A 7 6.20 22.15 -2.91
CA PRO A 7 4.89 22.63 -3.39
C PRO A 7 4.29 21.72 -4.46
N HIS A 8 2.95 21.61 -4.55
CA HIS A 8 2.27 20.71 -5.49
C HIS A 8 2.76 20.82 -6.94
N PRO A 9 2.93 22.02 -7.54
CA PRO A 9 3.41 22.14 -8.92
C PRO A 9 4.82 21.57 -9.11
N LEU A 10 5.67 21.65 -8.09
CA LEU A 10 7.05 21.17 -8.15
C LEU A 10 7.12 19.64 -7.97
N ARG A 11 6.24 19.05 -7.16
CA ARG A 11 6.22 17.60 -6.91
C ARG A 11 5.98 16.75 -8.17
N ILE A 12 5.29 17.31 -9.15
CA ILE A 12 4.85 16.61 -10.36
C ILE A 12 5.86 16.76 -11.50
N LEU A 13 6.83 17.68 -11.37
CA LEU A 13 7.90 17.83 -12.34
C LEU A 13 8.74 16.56 -12.40
N ILE A 14 9.10 16.14 -13.61
CA ILE A 14 9.82 14.88 -13.85
C ILE A 14 11.15 14.88 -13.10
N GLU A 15 11.84 16.02 -12.99
CA GLU A 15 13.08 16.16 -12.22
C GLU A 15 12.93 15.90 -10.71
N ASN A 16 11.70 16.01 -10.17
CA ASN A 16 11.39 15.80 -8.75
C ASN A 16 10.73 14.44 -8.49
N ILE A 17 10.59 13.59 -9.52
CA ILE A 17 10.09 12.23 -9.41
C ILE A 17 11.26 11.26 -9.31
N TYR A 18 11.34 10.56 -8.20
CA TYR A 18 12.32 9.51 -7.97
C TYR A 18 11.83 8.16 -8.50
N LEU A 19 12.49 7.63 -9.54
CA LEU A 19 12.26 6.27 -10.01
C LEU A 19 12.97 5.27 -9.09
N VAL A 20 12.19 4.51 -8.33
CA VAL A 20 12.70 3.58 -7.32
C VAL A 20 13.08 2.23 -7.92
N GLY A 21 12.35 1.79 -8.93
CA GLY A 21 12.55 0.50 -9.53
C GLY A 21 11.59 0.27 -10.69
N VAL A 22 11.95 -0.69 -11.54
CA VAL A 22 11.14 -1.15 -12.67
C VAL A 22 10.93 -2.64 -12.49
N VAL A 23 9.67 -3.06 -12.41
CA VAL A 23 9.32 -4.48 -12.28
C VAL A 23 9.07 -5.04 -13.69
N PRO A 24 9.87 -6.02 -14.15
CA PRO A 24 9.70 -6.60 -15.48
C PRO A 24 8.52 -7.58 -15.50
N GLY A 25 7.73 -7.58 -16.58
CA GLY A 25 6.76 -8.64 -16.88
C GLY A 25 5.46 -8.16 -17.54
N SER A 26 4.96 -8.91 -18.52
CA SER A 26 3.69 -8.62 -19.23
C SER A 26 2.43 -9.00 -18.44
N LYS A 27 2.55 -9.84 -17.41
CA LYS A 27 1.45 -10.33 -16.56
C LYS A 27 1.42 -9.72 -15.15
N GLY A 28 2.34 -8.80 -14.85
CA GLY A 28 2.57 -8.27 -13.50
C GLY A 28 3.13 -9.32 -12.52
N PRO A 29 3.82 -8.90 -11.45
CA PRO A 29 4.29 -9.81 -10.41
C PRO A 29 3.11 -10.37 -9.60
N SER A 30 3.25 -11.59 -9.11
CA SER A 30 2.40 -12.10 -8.03
C SER A 30 2.64 -11.34 -6.72
N THR A 31 1.74 -11.48 -5.75
CA THR A 31 1.89 -10.81 -4.44
C THR A 31 3.15 -11.25 -3.68
N SER A 32 3.65 -12.47 -3.90
CA SER A 32 4.94 -12.90 -3.33
C SER A 32 6.12 -12.26 -4.05
N GLU A 33 6.09 -12.19 -5.39
CA GLU A 33 7.17 -11.60 -6.19
C GLU A 33 7.30 -10.09 -5.95
N ILE A 34 6.19 -9.36 -5.83
CA ILE A 34 6.24 -7.93 -5.57
C ILE A 34 6.87 -7.62 -4.22
N ASN A 35 6.71 -8.50 -3.22
CA ASN A 35 7.36 -8.36 -1.92
C ASN A 35 8.89 -8.46 -2.02
N HIS A 36 9.42 -9.26 -2.96
CA HIS A 36 10.86 -9.34 -3.21
C HIS A 36 11.38 -8.06 -3.87
N CYS A 37 10.64 -7.49 -4.83
CA CYS A 37 10.96 -6.18 -5.40
C CYS A 37 10.86 -5.06 -4.35
N LEU A 38 9.87 -5.19 -3.45
CA LEU A 38 9.60 -4.40 -2.25
C LEU A 38 10.82 -4.25 -1.33
N HIS A 39 11.48 -5.38 -1.12
CA HIS A 39 12.40 -5.59 -0.02
C HIS A 39 13.50 -4.52 0.16
N PRO A 40 14.32 -4.16 -0.86
CA PRO A 40 15.39 -3.18 -0.69
C PRO A 40 14.84 -1.81 -0.29
N LEU A 41 13.79 -1.35 -0.97
CA LEU A 41 13.15 -0.06 -0.67
C LEU A 41 12.64 0.00 0.77
N ILE A 42 11.99 -1.07 1.23
CA ILE A 42 11.40 -1.10 2.57
C ILE A 42 12.49 -1.09 3.65
N ASN A 43 13.61 -1.78 3.44
CA ASN A 43 14.74 -1.74 4.38
C ASN A 43 15.33 -0.33 4.48
N ASP A 44 15.57 0.34 3.34
CA ASP A 44 16.08 1.71 3.33
C ASP A 44 15.12 2.67 4.06
N LEU A 45 13.81 2.51 3.85
CA LEU A 45 12.80 3.33 4.53
C LEU A 45 12.75 3.08 6.05
N ILE A 46 12.94 1.83 6.50
CA ILE A 46 13.03 1.49 7.92
C ILE A 46 14.26 2.17 8.54
N ASP A 47 15.40 2.12 7.87
CA ASP A 47 16.63 2.74 8.35
C ASP A 47 16.49 4.27 8.40
N LEU A 48 15.93 4.89 7.36
CA LEU A 48 15.66 6.33 7.32
C LEU A 48 14.64 6.76 8.38
N TRP A 49 13.72 5.89 8.78
CA TRP A 49 12.76 6.16 9.85
C TRP A 49 13.41 6.15 11.24
N HIS A 50 14.20 5.12 11.54
CA HIS A 50 14.78 4.92 12.86
C HIS A 50 16.05 5.75 13.07
N ASN A 51 17.01 5.63 12.14
CA ASN A 51 18.34 6.22 12.26
C ASN A 51 18.37 7.69 11.83
N ARG A 52 17.38 8.12 11.05
CA ARG A 52 17.29 9.47 10.44
C ARG A 52 18.47 9.74 9.50
N LEU A 53 18.31 10.69 8.60
CA LEU A 53 19.33 11.09 7.64
C LEU A 53 19.87 12.46 8.04
N PHE A 54 21.18 12.58 8.19
CA PHE A 54 21.82 13.88 8.44
C PHE A 54 22.26 14.50 7.11
N LEU A 55 21.59 15.60 6.73
CA LEU A 55 21.95 16.40 5.57
C LEU A 55 23.01 17.42 5.99
N THR A 56 24.22 17.28 5.48
CA THR A 56 25.39 18.07 5.94
C THR A 56 25.37 19.53 5.48
N HIS A 57 24.83 19.82 4.30
CA HIS A 57 24.84 21.17 3.73
C HIS A 57 23.51 21.49 3.06
N MET A 58 22.77 22.42 3.63
CA MET A 58 21.53 22.96 3.08
C MET A 58 21.60 24.49 3.06
N PRO A 59 21.13 25.16 1.99
CA PRO A 59 21.20 26.63 1.89
C PRO A 59 20.59 27.37 3.08
N THR A 60 19.57 26.81 3.71
CA THR A 60 18.86 27.37 4.86
C THR A 60 19.36 26.85 6.21
N HIS A 61 20.19 25.80 6.24
CA HIS A 61 20.67 25.15 7.45
C HIS A 61 22.18 24.85 7.34
N PRO A 62 23.06 25.83 7.65
CA PRO A 62 24.51 25.69 7.47
C PRO A 62 25.16 24.67 8.43
N HIS A 63 24.50 24.35 9.54
CA HIS A 63 24.95 23.33 10.50
C HIS A 63 24.40 21.93 10.19
N GLY A 64 23.77 21.77 9.03
CA GLY A 64 23.09 20.55 8.63
C GLY A 64 21.69 20.41 9.22
N LEU A 65 20.97 19.39 8.77
CA LEU A 65 19.59 19.10 9.14
C LEU A 65 19.39 17.60 9.30
N LEU A 66 18.87 17.19 10.45
CA LEU A 66 18.48 15.80 10.68
C LEU A 66 17.04 15.59 10.21
N VAL A 67 16.85 14.77 9.18
CA VAL A 67 15.54 14.51 8.57
C VAL A 67 15.13 13.06 8.78
N ARG A 68 13.82 12.84 8.85
CA ARG A 68 13.22 11.50 8.87
C ARG A 68 12.38 11.35 7.61
N CYS A 69 12.48 10.20 6.94
CA CYS A 69 11.70 9.91 5.74
C CYS A 69 10.57 8.93 6.08
N ALA A 70 9.41 9.11 5.44
CA ALA A 70 8.29 8.20 5.54
C ALA A 70 7.59 8.09 4.17
N LEU A 71 7.15 6.87 3.86
CA LEU A 71 6.30 6.58 2.70
C LEU A 71 4.83 6.63 3.12
N VAL A 72 4.06 7.57 2.62
CA VAL A 72 2.68 7.81 3.09
C VAL A 72 1.66 7.28 2.07
N PRO A 73 1.06 8.03 1.13
CA PRO A 73 0.10 7.39 0.23
C PRO A 73 0.82 6.60 -0.87
N ILE A 74 0.38 5.36 -1.06
CA ILE A 74 0.61 4.62 -2.29
C ILE A 74 -0.57 4.89 -3.20
N VAL A 75 -0.30 5.55 -4.32
CA VAL A 75 -1.31 5.84 -5.34
C VAL A 75 -1.17 4.81 -6.46
N CYS A 76 -2.20 3.99 -6.66
CA CYS A 76 -2.17 2.93 -7.66
C CYS A 76 -3.60 2.56 -8.10
N ASP A 77 -3.74 1.80 -9.18
CA ASP A 77 -5.03 1.25 -9.58
C ASP A 77 -5.48 0.14 -8.62
N LEU A 78 -6.74 -0.27 -8.72
CA LEU A 78 -7.32 -1.23 -7.78
C LEU A 78 -6.60 -2.59 -7.75
N PRO A 79 -6.21 -3.20 -8.89
CA PRO A 79 -5.42 -4.43 -8.89
C PRO A 79 -4.06 -4.27 -8.22
N ALA A 80 -3.29 -3.23 -8.53
CA ALA A 80 -2.00 -3.02 -7.89
C ALA A 80 -2.14 -2.67 -6.42
N ALA A 81 -3.19 -1.94 -6.02
CA ALA A 81 -3.49 -1.65 -4.63
C ALA A 81 -3.64 -2.95 -3.83
N TRP A 82 -4.46 -3.89 -4.30
CA TRP A 82 -4.62 -5.19 -3.66
C TRP A 82 -3.30 -5.96 -3.57
N GLN A 83 -2.55 -6.04 -4.68
CA GLN A 83 -1.26 -6.73 -4.70
C GLN A 83 -0.26 -6.15 -3.71
N ILE A 84 -0.14 -4.83 -3.67
CA ILE A 84 0.86 -4.12 -2.87
C ILE A 84 0.48 -4.12 -1.39
N SER A 85 -0.79 -4.00 -1.04
CA SER A 85 -1.26 -3.92 0.35
C SER A 85 -1.62 -5.28 0.98
N GLY A 86 -1.58 -6.35 0.19
CA GLY A 86 -1.84 -7.71 0.65
C GLY A 86 -3.33 -8.06 0.78
N PHE A 87 -4.20 -7.36 0.04
CA PHE A 87 -5.59 -7.79 -0.12
C PHE A 87 -5.69 -8.79 -1.28
N GLY A 88 -6.58 -9.76 -1.13
CA GLY A 88 -6.80 -10.78 -2.13
C GLY A 88 -7.72 -10.35 -3.25
N GLN A 89 -7.38 -10.78 -4.47
CA GLN A 89 -8.23 -10.66 -5.66
C GLN A 89 -9.21 -11.86 -5.70
N ALA A 90 -10.42 -11.69 -5.16
CA ALA A 90 -11.53 -12.63 -5.29
C ALA A 90 -12.88 -11.89 -5.22
N ASN A 91 -13.68 -12.01 -6.28
CA ASN A 91 -15.05 -11.48 -6.46
C ASN A 91 -15.62 -10.59 -5.35
N CYS A 92 -15.44 -9.28 -5.53
CA CYS A 92 -16.31 -8.11 -5.30
C CYS A 92 -17.02 -7.92 -3.93
N GLY A 93 -17.17 -8.96 -3.09
CA GLY A 93 -17.92 -8.97 -1.83
C GLY A 93 -17.28 -8.26 -0.64
N ASP A 94 -16.01 -8.58 -0.39
CA ASP A 94 -15.32 -8.28 0.86
C ASP A 94 -13.94 -7.64 0.59
N GLN A 95 -13.82 -6.79 -0.44
CA GLN A 95 -12.51 -6.39 -0.99
C GLN A 95 -12.16 -4.90 -0.83
N CYS A 96 -13.03 -4.09 -0.24
CA CYS A 96 -12.72 -2.68 0.02
C CYS A 96 -11.59 -2.57 1.04
N HIS A 97 -10.51 -1.83 0.74
CA HIS A 97 -9.39 -1.67 1.67
C HIS A 97 -9.74 -0.81 2.90
N GLU A 98 -10.78 0.02 2.81
CA GLU A 98 -11.24 0.91 3.89
C GLU A 98 -12.34 0.27 4.76
N CYS A 99 -13.30 -0.42 4.16
CA CYS A 99 -14.49 -0.93 4.86
C CYS A 99 -14.72 -2.44 4.68
N LYS A 100 -15.62 -3.00 5.50
CA LYS A 100 -16.08 -4.40 5.43
C LYS A 100 -17.51 -4.50 4.91
N LEU A 101 -17.98 -3.50 4.16
CA LEU A 101 -19.32 -3.50 3.61
C LEU A 101 -19.42 -4.63 2.58
N GLN A 102 -20.44 -5.48 2.74
CA GLN A 102 -20.70 -6.58 1.82
C GLN A 102 -21.46 -6.08 0.60
N LEU A 103 -21.22 -6.70 -0.57
CA LEU A 103 -21.96 -6.44 -1.81
C LEU A 103 -23.48 -6.36 -1.62
N LEU A 104 -24.04 -7.26 -0.81
CA LEU A 104 -25.48 -7.36 -0.56
C LEU A 104 -26.07 -6.11 0.12
N VAL A 105 -25.22 -5.28 0.72
CA VAL A 105 -25.60 -4.06 1.45
C VAL A 105 -24.90 -2.83 0.85
N MET A 106 -24.35 -2.94 -0.38
CA MET A 106 -23.62 -1.84 -1.03
C MET A 106 -24.52 -0.61 -1.27
N GLU A 107 -25.84 -0.80 -1.35
CA GLU A 107 -26.81 0.29 -1.48
C GLU A 107 -26.87 1.20 -0.24
N ASN A 108 -26.26 0.80 0.88
CA ASN A 108 -26.15 1.67 2.04
C ASN A 108 -25.14 2.80 1.77
N LEU A 109 -25.65 3.99 1.45
CA LEU A 109 -24.84 5.18 1.22
C LEU A 109 -24.48 5.95 2.50
N ASP A 110 -24.91 5.48 3.69
CA ASP A 110 -24.54 6.09 4.96
C ASP A 110 -23.13 5.65 5.38
N TYR A 111 -22.13 6.39 4.93
CA TYR A 111 -20.71 6.16 5.18
C TYR A 111 -20.38 5.93 6.67
N TRP A 112 -21.06 6.64 7.57
CA TRP A 112 -20.79 6.56 9.01
C TRP A 112 -21.30 5.24 9.62
N ALA A 113 -22.24 4.58 8.97
CA ALA A 113 -22.73 3.26 9.36
C ALA A 113 -21.86 2.12 8.84
N TRP A 114 -20.85 2.40 8.01
CA TRP A 114 -20.04 1.35 7.38
C TRP A 114 -19.06 0.73 8.37
N PRO A 115 -18.99 -0.61 8.44
CA PRO A 115 -18.01 -1.28 9.28
C PRO A 115 -16.60 -0.99 8.75
N GLN A 116 -15.79 -0.30 9.55
CA GLN A 116 -14.43 0.08 9.18
C GLN A 116 -13.46 -1.09 9.35
N ARG A 117 -12.41 -1.13 8.52
CA ARG A 117 -11.29 -2.05 8.73
C ARG A 117 -10.35 -1.54 9.82
N ASN A 118 -9.75 -2.49 10.54
CA ASN A 118 -8.76 -2.19 11.56
C ASN A 118 -7.38 -2.65 11.09
N ASN A 119 -6.41 -1.75 11.11
CA ASN A 119 -5.01 -2.07 10.79
C ASN A 119 -4.44 -3.19 11.65
N GLN A 120 -4.77 -3.25 12.94
CA GLN A 120 -4.29 -4.30 13.84
C GLN A 120 -4.77 -5.68 13.42
N GLU A 121 -6.04 -5.78 13.00
CA GLU A 121 -6.61 -7.02 12.48
C GLU A 121 -5.94 -7.42 11.17
N HIS A 122 -5.78 -6.48 10.24
CA HIS A 122 -5.04 -6.70 8.98
C HIS A 122 -3.63 -7.23 9.24
N CYS A 123 -2.88 -6.57 10.14
CA CYS A 123 -1.53 -6.97 10.51
C CYS A 123 -1.50 -8.36 11.16
N THR A 124 -2.50 -8.70 11.98
CA THR A 124 -2.58 -10.02 12.63
C THR A 124 -2.83 -11.11 11.60
N LEU A 125 -3.83 -10.94 10.74
CA LEU A 125 -4.16 -11.90 9.68
C LEU A 125 -3.03 -12.05 8.65
N ALA A 126 -2.35 -10.95 8.31
CA ALA A 126 -1.20 -10.99 7.43
C ALA A 126 -0.01 -11.76 8.06
N LYS A 127 0.24 -11.60 9.36
CA LYS A 127 1.26 -12.38 10.10
C LYS A 127 0.89 -13.85 10.21
N GLU A 128 -0.38 -14.15 10.46
CA GLU A 128 -0.87 -15.54 10.48
C GLU A 128 -0.68 -16.23 9.13
N TRP A 129 -0.91 -15.51 8.04
CA TRP A 129 -0.62 -15.98 6.68
C TRP A 129 0.87 -16.23 6.51
N LEU A 130 1.73 -15.28 6.89
CA LEU A 130 3.20 -15.39 6.79
C LEU A 130 3.75 -16.60 7.56
N ASN A 131 3.16 -16.92 8.71
CA ASN A 131 3.61 -18.01 9.58
C ASN A 131 3.15 -19.40 9.14
N LYS A 132 2.30 -19.54 8.10
CA LYS A 132 1.95 -20.88 7.60
C LYS A 132 3.14 -21.49 6.84
N LEU A 133 3.31 -22.81 7.00
CA LEU A 133 4.47 -23.54 6.47
C LEU A 133 4.24 -24.15 5.08
N THR A 134 2.99 -24.29 4.63
CA THR A 134 2.66 -24.94 3.37
C THR A 134 1.84 -24.04 2.46
N GLU A 135 2.07 -24.16 1.15
CA GLU A 135 1.31 -23.44 0.12
C GLU A 135 -0.20 -23.76 0.21
N THR A 136 -0.56 -25.00 0.56
CA THR A 136 -1.95 -25.40 0.81
C THR A 136 -2.58 -24.62 1.97
N ALA A 137 -1.83 -24.37 3.04
CA ALA A 137 -2.28 -23.58 4.17
C ALA A 137 -2.36 -22.08 3.84
N TRP A 138 -1.42 -21.55 3.04
CA TRP A 138 -1.51 -20.18 2.51
C TRP A 138 -2.77 -19.98 1.68
N ASN A 139 -3.01 -20.86 0.71
CA ASN A 139 -4.16 -20.77 -0.18
C ASN A 139 -5.49 -20.92 0.59
N LYS A 140 -5.53 -21.79 1.61
CA LYS A 140 -6.71 -21.94 2.47
C LYS A 140 -6.95 -20.66 3.31
N HIS A 141 -5.92 -20.09 3.90
CA HIS A 141 -6.03 -18.85 4.67
C HIS A 141 -6.46 -17.68 3.79
N PHE A 142 -5.85 -17.55 2.62
CA PHE A 142 -6.18 -16.51 1.65
C PHE A 142 -7.62 -16.62 1.15
N LYS A 143 -8.11 -17.84 0.87
CA LYS A 143 -9.51 -18.05 0.47
C LYS A 143 -10.52 -17.72 1.58
N LEU A 144 -10.14 -17.90 2.83
CA LEU A 144 -11.01 -17.65 3.98
C LEU A 144 -11.04 -16.16 4.35
N ASN A 145 -9.86 -15.55 4.42
CA ASN A 145 -9.67 -14.24 5.03
C ASN A 145 -9.39 -13.13 4.01
N HIS A 146 -9.04 -13.47 2.76
CA HIS A 146 -8.68 -12.51 1.71
C HIS A 146 -7.46 -11.63 2.04
N PHE A 147 -6.59 -12.10 2.93
CA PHE A 147 -5.35 -11.42 3.32
C PHE A 147 -4.12 -12.27 2.98
N CYS A 148 -3.09 -11.60 2.50
CA CYS A 148 -1.72 -12.10 2.38
C CYS A 148 -0.73 -11.08 2.93
N TRP A 149 0.52 -11.52 3.13
CA TRP A 149 1.56 -10.64 3.65
C TRP A 149 1.99 -9.61 2.61
N SER A 150 2.11 -8.35 3.04
CA SER A 150 2.75 -7.27 2.28
C SER A 150 4.02 -6.82 2.98
N LYS A 151 5.08 -6.59 2.21
CA LYS A 151 6.35 -6.05 2.71
C LYS A 151 6.18 -4.67 3.36
N LEU A 152 5.17 -3.90 2.96
CA LEU A 152 4.88 -2.57 3.53
C LEU A 152 4.45 -2.63 4.99
N LEU A 153 3.91 -3.75 5.47
CA LEU A 153 3.54 -3.94 6.87
C LEU A 153 4.75 -3.98 7.82
N HIS A 154 5.97 -4.00 7.30
CA HIS A 154 7.18 -3.77 8.12
C HIS A 154 7.39 -2.30 8.48
N LEU A 155 6.78 -1.36 7.75
CA LEU A 155 6.90 0.06 8.06
C LEU A 155 6.04 0.39 9.29
N PRO A 156 6.63 0.90 10.40
CA PRO A 156 5.93 1.04 11.67
C PRO A 156 4.82 2.10 11.66
N TYR A 157 4.86 3.01 10.69
CA TYR A 157 3.89 4.09 10.51
C TYR A 157 2.84 3.80 9.43
N TRP A 158 2.99 2.69 8.70
CA TRP A 158 2.14 2.42 7.53
C TRP A 158 0.86 1.69 7.95
N ASP A 159 -0.23 2.05 7.28
CA ASP A 159 -1.58 1.56 7.56
C ASP A 159 -2.29 1.31 6.22
N PRO A 160 -2.51 0.05 5.81
CA PRO A 160 -3.13 -0.28 4.53
C PRO A 160 -4.54 0.29 4.38
N THR A 161 -5.24 0.59 5.49
CA THR A 161 -6.59 1.14 5.47
C THR A 161 -6.64 2.64 5.20
N LYS A 162 -5.50 3.34 5.31
CA LYS A 162 -5.41 4.81 5.19
C LYS A 162 -4.38 5.30 4.19
N HIS A 163 -3.38 4.47 3.92
CA HIS A 163 -2.19 4.83 3.14
C HIS A 163 -2.20 4.20 1.74
N VAL A 164 -3.32 3.62 1.34
CA VAL A 164 -3.58 3.15 -0.03
C VAL A 164 -4.61 4.10 -0.63
N VAL A 165 -4.27 4.71 -1.76
CA VAL A 165 -5.15 5.63 -2.49
C VAL A 165 -5.39 5.04 -3.87
N ILE A 166 -6.66 4.76 -4.17
CA ILE A 166 -7.05 4.25 -5.48
C ILE A 166 -7.05 5.39 -6.49
N ASN A 167 -6.37 5.20 -7.61
CA ASN A 167 -6.38 6.14 -8.72
C ASN A 167 -7.73 6.08 -9.45
N SER A 168 -8.67 6.91 -9.00
CA SER A 168 -10.04 6.97 -9.51
C SER A 168 -10.13 7.33 -10.99
N MET A 169 -9.22 8.17 -11.51
CA MET A 169 -9.21 8.50 -12.95
C MET A 169 -9.03 7.24 -13.79
N HIS A 170 -8.07 6.39 -13.45
CA HIS A 170 -7.83 5.16 -14.22
C HIS A 170 -8.94 4.13 -14.02
N GLY A 171 -9.44 4.00 -12.79
CA GLY A 171 -10.57 3.11 -12.48
C GLY A 171 -11.85 3.48 -13.23
N PHE A 172 -12.13 4.77 -13.39
CA PHE A 172 -13.29 5.27 -14.13
C PHE A 172 -13.16 5.00 -15.63
N TYR A 173 -12.02 5.33 -16.24
CA TYR A 173 -11.79 5.13 -17.67
C TYR A 173 -11.78 3.65 -18.09
N LEU A 174 -11.36 2.75 -17.21
CA LEU A 174 -11.33 1.31 -17.49
C LEU A 174 -12.60 0.55 -17.05
N GLY A 175 -13.57 1.23 -16.44
CA GLY A 175 -14.80 0.59 -15.93
C GLY A 175 -14.56 -0.39 -14.77
N ILE A 176 -13.42 -0.28 -14.09
CA ILE A 176 -13.02 -1.19 -12.99
C ILE A 176 -13.78 -0.86 -11.69
N LEU A 177 -14.34 0.35 -11.58
CA LEU A 177 -15.10 0.81 -10.42
C LEU A 177 -16.54 0.28 -10.33
N GLN A 178 -16.99 -0.58 -11.27
CA GLN A 178 -18.36 -1.13 -11.25
C GLN A 178 -18.70 -1.93 -9.98
N CYS A 179 -17.69 -2.30 -9.19
CA CYS A 179 -17.74 -3.29 -8.14
C CYS A 179 -17.00 -2.82 -6.86
N HIS A 180 -16.96 -1.50 -6.60
CA HIS A 180 -16.26 -0.93 -5.45
C HIS A 180 -17.12 0.16 -4.78
N CYS A 181 -17.05 0.23 -3.44
CA CYS A 181 -17.70 1.24 -2.62
C CYS A 181 -17.09 2.64 -2.81
#